data_AF-A0A973SR62-F1
#
_entry.id   AF-A0A973SR62-F1
#
_cell.length_a   1.000
_cell.length_b   1.000
_cell.length_c   1.000
_cell.angle_alpha   90.00
_cell.angle_beta   90.00
_cell.angle_gamma   90.00
#
_symmetry.space_group_name_H-M   'P 1'
#
loop_
_entity.id
_entity.type
_entity.pdbx_description
1 polymer ?
#
loop_
_entity_poly.entity_id
_entity_poly.type
_entity_poly.pdbx_seq_one_letter_code
_entity_poly.pdbx_strand_id
1 'polypeptide(L)'
;MSVGVLGPVTLDTADGPARVGGARLRALLARLALDAGHAVRPATLIEALWDTAAPDDHGHALQSLVSRLRQVAGDPGLVTSGPAGYRLEVEPDA
;
A
#
# COMPACT_ATOMS: atom_id res chain seq x y z
N MET A 1 -4.16 13.39 -6.01
CA MET A 1 -3.55 12.88 -4.75
C MET A 1 -2.13 12.51 -5.11
N SER A 2 -1.12 13.21 -4.59
CA SER A 2 0.27 13.03 -5.05
C SER A 2 1.07 12.12 -4.10
N VAL A 3 1.94 11.27 -4.67
CA VAL A 3 2.87 10.41 -3.94
C VAL A 3 4.30 10.81 -4.31
N GLY A 4 4.98 11.51 -3.40
CA GLY A 4 6.38 11.94 -3.59
C GLY A 4 7.38 10.87 -3.14
N VAL A 5 8.29 10.46 -4.03
CA VAL A 5 9.36 9.45 -3.77
C VAL A 5 10.75 10.11 -3.60
N LEU A 6 10.79 11.39 -3.20
CA LEU A 6 12.03 12.15 -2.95
C LEU A 6 12.13 12.62 -1.49
N GLY A 7 11.85 11.71 -0.55
CA GLY A 7 11.80 11.98 0.89
C GLY A 7 11.11 10.85 1.67
N PRO A 8 10.85 11.00 2.98
CA PRO A 8 9.99 10.06 3.71
C PRO A 8 8.64 9.95 2.98
N VAL A 9 8.21 8.72 2.67
CA VAL A 9 6.95 8.48 1.94
C VAL A 9 5.78 9.07 2.73
N THR A 10 5.14 10.08 2.15
CA THR A 10 3.96 10.75 2.68
C THR A 10 2.76 10.44 1.80
N LEU A 11 1.61 10.24 2.43
CA LEU A 11 0.31 10.18 1.78
C LEU A 11 -0.38 11.53 1.99
N ASP A 12 -0.78 12.22 0.93
CA ASP A 12 -1.71 13.32 1.08
C ASP A 12 -3.12 12.77 1.32
N THR A 13 -3.63 12.97 2.53
CA THR A 13 -4.98 12.58 2.93
C THR A 13 -5.88 13.81 2.99
N ALA A 14 -7.20 13.61 3.12
CA ALA A 14 -8.14 14.71 3.30
C ALA A 14 -7.85 15.55 4.56
N ASP A 15 -7.21 14.96 5.57
CA ASP A 15 -6.81 15.60 6.82
C ASP A 15 -5.38 16.18 6.79
N GLY A 16 -4.67 16.04 5.67
CA GLY A 16 -3.30 16.53 5.45
C GLY A 16 -2.26 15.42 5.22
N PRO A 17 -0.97 15.76 5.12
CA PRO A 17 0.07 14.79 4.81
C PRO A 17 0.28 13.80 5.98
N ALA A 18 -0.12 12.55 5.78
CA ALA A 18 0.09 11.46 6.71
C ALA A 18 1.43 10.76 6.45
N ARG A 19 2.21 10.54 7.52
CA ARG A 19 3.47 9.81 7.44
C ARG A 19 3.22 8.31 7.41
N VAL A 20 3.72 7.65 6.37
CA VAL A 20 3.68 6.19 6.27
C VAL A 20 4.82 5.59 7.09
N GLY A 21 4.48 5.17 8.31
CA GLY A 21 5.43 4.57 9.25
C GLY A 21 5.82 3.14 8.86
N GLY A 22 7.12 2.82 8.96
CA GLY A 22 7.64 1.46 8.76
C GLY A 22 8.04 1.14 7.32
N ALA A 23 9.14 0.40 7.15
CA ALA A 23 9.70 0.07 5.83
C ALA A 23 8.72 -0.75 4.97
N ARG A 24 8.02 -1.72 5.58
CA ARG A 24 7.06 -2.59 4.87
C ARG A 24 5.81 -1.85 4.40
N LEU A 25 5.28 -0.93 5.21
CA LEU A 25 4.10 -0.16 4.83
C LEU A 25 4.42 0.78 3.65
N ARG A 26 5.62 1.38 3.66
CA ARG A 26 6.14 2.18 2.55
C ARG A 26 6.37 1.35 1.29
N ALA A 27 6.95 0.16 1.43
CA ALA A 27 7.14 -0.76 0.30
C ALA A 27 5.81 -1.21 -0.30
N LEU A 28 4.78 -1.47 0.53
CA LEU A 28 3.45 -1.84 0.06
C LEU A 28 2.83 -0.70 -0.75
N LEU A 29 2.86 0.51 -0.21
CA LEU A 29 2.33 1.68 -0.90
C LEU A 29 3.07 1.92 -2.22
N ALA A 30 4.41 1.90 -2.20
CA ALA A 30 5.21 2.11 -3.41
C ALA A 30 4.91 1.05 -4.48
N ARG A 31 4.81 -0.23 -4.09
CA ARG A 31 4.50 -1.32 -5.02
C ARG A 31 3.11 -1.14 -5.64
N LEU A 32 2.11 -0.76 -4.85
CA LEU A 32 0.76 -0.51 -5.36
C LEU A 32 0.68 0.77 -6.20
N ALA A 33 1.46 1.80 -5.87
CA ALA A 33 1.52 3.05 -6.64
C ALA A 33 2.13 2.85 -8.04
N LEU A 34 3.08 1.91 -8.20
CA LEU A 34 3.60 1.52 -9.52
C LEU A 34 2.53 0.93 -10.44
N ASP A 35 1.51 0.28 -9.87
CA ASP A 35 0.36 -0.30 -10.58
C ASP A 35 -0.94 0.45 -10.17
N ALA A 36 -0.87 1.77 -9.97
CA ALA A 36 -2.03 2.56 -9.58
C ALA A 36 -3.22 2.32 -10.52
N GLY A 37 -4.42 2.16 -9.95
CA GLY A 37 -5.63 1.82 -10.70
C GLY A 37 -5.73 0.37 -11.17
N HIS A 38 -4.71 -0.47 -10.96
CA HIS A 38 -4.70 -1.88 -11.34
C HIS A 38 -4.62 -2.79 -10.12
N ALA A 39 -5.22 -3.98 -10.23
CA ALA A 39 -5.18 -4.97 -9.16
C ALA A 39 -3.85 -5.75 -9.18
N VAL A 40 -3.17 -5.78 -8.04
CA VAL A 40 -1.93 -6.54 -7.83
C VAL A 40 -2.23 -7.76 -6.99
N ARG A 41 -1.76 -8.93 -7.44
CA ARG A 41 -2.00 -10.20 -6.76
C ARG A 41 -1.33 -10.24 -5.37
N PRO A 42 -1.96 -10.88 -4.37
CA PRO A 42 -1.38 -11.01 -3.02
C PRO A 42 0.01 -11.65 -3.03
N ALA A 43 0.22 -12.71 -3.81
CA ALA A 43 1.52 -13.38 -3.92
C ALA A 43 2.64 -12.42 -4.40
N THR A 44 2.35 -11.59 -5.40
CA THR A 44 3.31 -10.60 -5.91
C THR A 44 3.61 -9.51 -4.88
N LEU A 45 2.62 -9.11 -4.08
CA LEU A 45 2.85 -8.19 -2.97
C LEU A 45 3.69 -8.86 -1.87
N ILE A 46 3.43 -10.12 -1.57
CA ILE A 46 4.17 -10.86 -0.55
C ILE A 46 5.64 -10.97 -0.96
N GLU A 47 5.93 -11.42 -2.18
CA GLU A 47 7.29 -11.52 -2.72
C GLU A 47 8.03 -10.17 -2.70
N ALA A 48 7.33 -9.08 -3.05
CA ALA A 48 7.92 -7.74 -3.05
C ALA A 48 8.19 -7.19 -1.64
N LEU A 49 7.42 -7.62 -0.64
CA LEU A 49 7.49 -7.13 0.74
C LEU A 49 8.39 -7.96 1.64
N TRP A 50 8.42 -9.25 1.38
CA TRP A 50 9.13 -10.25 2.13
C TRP A 50 9.80 -11.18 1.13
N ASP A 51 11.05 -10.86 0.80
CA ASP A 51 11.88 -11.67 -0.10
C ASP A 51 12.13 -13.06 0.52
N THR A 52 13.11 -13.18 1.42
CA THR A 52 13.46 -14.45 2.08
C THR A 52 13.05 -14.56 3.55
N ALA A 53 12.57 -13.46 4.15
CA ALA A 53 12.27 -13.35 5.59
C ALA A 53 10.77 -13.17 5.85
N ALA A 54 10.01 -14.11 5.31
CA ALA A 54 8.58 -14.00 5.16
C ALA A 54 7.89 -14.77 6.31
N PRO A 55 6.95 -14.15 7.06
CA PRO A 55 6.34 -14.75 8.26
C PRO A 55 5.41 -15.90 7.86
N ASP A 56 5.34 -16.96 8.66
CA ASP A 56 4.55 -18.18 8.34
C ASP A 56 3.12 -17.88 7.85
N ASP A 57 2.48 -16.84 8.39
CA ASP A 57 1.18 -16.32 7.92
C ASP A 57 1.31 -14.99 7.13
N HIS A 58 1.84 -15.11 5.92
CA HIS A 58 1.97 -14.02 4.96
C HIS A 58 0.64 -13.32 4.63
N GLY A 59 -0.46 -14.08 4.59
CA GLY A 59 -1.79 -13.57 4.27
C GLY A 59 -2.29 -12.61 5.34
N HIS A 60 -2.22 -13.03 6.60
CA HIS A 60 -2.61 -12.19 7.73
C HIS A 60 -1.71 -10.96 7.87
N ALA A 61 -0.40 -11.12 7.61
CA ALA A 61 0.54 -10.01 7.63
C ALA A 61 0.23 -8.95 6.55
N LEU A 62 -0.09 -9.39 5.33
CA LEU A 62 -0.49 -8.49 4.24
C LEU A 62 -1.80 -7.77 4.54
N GLN A 63 -2.82 -8.48 5.04
CA GLN A 63 -4.08 -7.86 5.44
C GLN A 63 -3.88 -6.81 6.54
N SER A 64 -3.00 -7.10 7.52
CA SER A 64 -2.65 -6.17 8.59
C SER A 64 -1.97 -4.90 8.06
N LEU A 65 -1.06 -5.04 7.09
CA LEU A 65 -0.44 -3.89 6.42
C LEU A 65 -1.45 -3.06 5.64
N VAL A 66 -2.35 -3.70 4.88
CA VAL A 66 -3.40 -3.01 4.11
C VAL A 66 -4.36 -2.26 5.05
N SER A 67 -4.79 -2.90 6.13
CA SER A 67 -5.63 -2.27 7.15
C SER A 67 -4.94 -1.04 7.75
N ARG A 68 -3.66 -1.17 8.09
CA ARG A 68 -2.89 -0.04 8.63
C ARG A 68 -2.71 1.08 7.62
N LEU A 69 -2.54 0.76 6.33
CA LEU A 69 -2.43 1.75 5.26
C LEU A 69 -3.72 2.56 5.12
N ARG A 70 -4.88 1.88 5.12
CA ARG A 70 -6.21 2.53 5.13
C ARG A 70 -6.40 3.45 6.33
N GLN A 71 -5.96 3.01 7.51
CA GLN A 71 -6.03 3.81 8.75
C GLN A 71 -5.14 5.07 8.68
N VAL A 72 -3.90 4.92 8.21
CA VAL A 72 -2.98 6.07 8.03
C VAL A 72 -3.52 7.05 6.99
N ALA A 73 -4.16 6.54 5.94
CA ALA A 73 -4.77 7.36 4.90
C ALA A 73 -6.07 8.06 5.34
N GLY A 74 -6.70 7.61 6.42
CA GLY A 74 -8.05 8.05 6.77
C GLY A 74 -9.14 7.60 5.78
N ASP A 75 -8.78 6.78 4.79
CA ASP A 75 -9.67 6.34 3.72
C ASP A 75 -9.66 4.81 3.59
N PRO A 76 -10.77 4.12 3.93
CA PRO A 76 -10.90 2.68 3.73
C PRO A 76 -10.95 2.28 2.25
N GLY A 77 -11.34 3.18 1.36
CA GLY A 77 -11.45 3.00 -0.08
C GLY A 77 -10.13 3.13 -0.83
N LEU A 78 -9.12 3.79 -0.25
CA LEU A 78 -7.81 4.02 -0.88
C LEU A 78 -7.19 2.71 -1.40
N VAL A 79 -7.32 1.62 -0.66
CA VAL A 79 -6.90 0.30 -1.13
C VAL A 79 -8.10 -0.61 -1.14
N THR A 80 -8.53 -1.06 -2.31
CA THR A 80 -9.61 -2.04 -2.46
C THR A 80 -9.04 -3.46 -2.53
N SER A 81 -9.75 -4.41 -1.94
CA SER A 81 -9.43 -5.83 -1.98
C SER A 81 -10.51 -6.57 -2.74
N GLY A 82 -10.13 -7.36 -3.75
CA GLY A 82 -11.06 -8.12 -4.58
C GLY A 82 -10.46 -9.45 -5.05
N PRO A 83 -11.18 -10.20 -5.90
CA PRO A 83 -10.73 -11.51 -6.39
C PRO A 83 -9.43 -11.43 -7.21
N ALA A 84 -9.15 -10.27 -7.82
CA ALA A 84 -7.91 -10.01 -8.55
C ALA A 84 -6.73 -9.59 -7.64
N GLY A 85 -6.97 -9.32 -6.35
CA GLY A 85 -5.97 -8.87 -5.40
C GLY A 85 -6.25 -7.48 -4.81
N TYR A 86 -5.20 -6.71 -4.56
CA TYR A 86 -5.28 -5.38 -3.97
C TYR A 86 -5.04 -4.31 -5.02
N ARG A 87 -5.85 -3.25 -5.01
CA ARG A 87 -5.73 -2.12 -5.93
C ARG A 87 -5.66 -0.82 -5.15
N LEU A 88 -4.78 0.08 -5.56
CA LEU A 88 -4.71 1.44 -5.04
C LEU A 88 -5.59 2.35 -5.89
N GLU A 89 -6.61 2.92 -5.26
CA GLU A 89 -7.54 3.91 -5.82
C GLU A 89 -6.92 5.30 -5.67
N VAL A 90 -5.91 5.59 -6.48
CA VAL A 90 -5.38 6.95 -6.63
C VAL A 90 -5.43 7.32 -8.09
N GLU A 91 -5.83 8.56 -8.38
CA GLU A 91 -5.59 9.13 -9.69
C GLU A 91 -4.07 9.27 -9.85
N PRO A 92 -3.46 8.68 -10.90
CA PRO A 92 -2.05 8.93 -11.18
C PRO A 92 -1.87 10.44 -11.35
N ASP A 93 -0.94 11.02 -10.61
CA ASP A 93 -0.54 12.42 -10.78
C ASP A 93 -0.14 12.60 -12.26
N ALA A 94 -0.85 13.48 -12.96
CA ALA A 94 -0.62 13.84 -14.35
C ALA A 94 0.60 14.78 -14.48
#